data_AF-A0AAW8VHD5-F1
#
_entry.id   AF-A0AAW8VHD5-F1
#
_cell.length_a   1.000
_cell.length_b   1.000
_cell.length_c   1.000
_cell.angle_alpha   90.00
_cell.angle_beta   90.00
_cell.angle_gamma   90.00
#
_symmetry.space_group_name_H-M   'P 1'
#
loop_
_entity.id
_entity.type
_entity.pdbx_description
1 polymer ?
#
loop_
_entity_poly.entity_id
_entity_poly.type
_entity_poly.pdbx_seq_one_letter_code
_entity_poly.pdbx_strand_id
1 'polypeptide(L)'
;MMNNKIQYILIALCSVLGACSSEEVPVTIPQQDTETMTFSVAMNGDNSDEVNVVPYFKKGDQIRLYNPVSYSTPDFTDNSPTAYIYECDFERTALDEEYPYKFIPFNNKGFKWKNLNPTSIYYMFEAAYFPGNKYFNEVPFDQSTKENFKNADLLFTHHRQLISEQDKTVKLKFHHAFAMVQVKVKLPVSEFPDQGMFPENALKGVYMRAMLRNYEVDYSGVIDNDALRTVRVPKNDEALPVNDPKRKNIQMYCSSRTAPTPETDNTGKEVIYQEYIFQGIVPEQNFLNEGNDFLYFQVKRHDAEEVLYKFKTETLTLKSSHILNLTLSIDSNTLEIIVLTAEVKPWNTATVDDMEIGPVTPTN
;
A
#
# COMPACT_ATOMS: atom_id res chain seq x y z
N MET A 1 -57.73 -67.57 43.13
CA MET A 1 -57.40 -67.33 44.54
C MET A 1 -56.56 -66.06 44.62
N MET A 2 -57.03 -65.07 45.38
CA MET A 2 -56.20 -63.93 45.82
C MET A 2 -55.18 -64.44 46.85
N ASN A 3 -53.92 -64.01 46.80
CA ASN A 3 -53.39 -62.99 47.73
C ASN A 3 -51.85 -62.84 47.69
N ASN A 4 -51.45 -61.58 47.85
CA ASN A 4 -50.31 -61.04 48.59
C ASN A 4 -48.89 -60.95 47.99
N LYS A 5 -48.52 -59.66 47.84
CA LYS A 5 -47.22 -59.00 47.74
C LYS A 5 -46.14 -59.57 48.65
N ILE A 6 -44.87 -59.41 48.25
CA ILE A 6 -43.79 -58.75 49.02
C ILE A 6 -42.67 -58.32 48.05
N GLN A 7 -42.22 -57.07 48.20
CA GLN A 7 -41.05 -56.47 47.56
C GLN A 7 -39.77 -56.92 48.26
N TYR A 8 -38.71 -57.22 47.50
CA TYR A 8 -37.34 -57.09 47.99
C TYR A 8 -36.44 -56.45 46.93
N ILE A 9 -35.87 -55.32 47.34
CA ILE A 9 -34.75 -54.62 46.71
C ILE A 9 -33.51 -55.47 46.94
N LEU A 10 -32.79 -55.82 45.86
CA LEU A 10 -31.46 -56.43 45.94
C LEU A 10 -30.45 -55.49 45.30
N ILE A 11 -29.77 -54.77 46.18
CA ILE A 11 -28.53 -54.03 45.97
C ILE A 11 -27.46 -55.06 45.58
N ALA A 12 -26.94 -54.97 44.36
CA ALA A 12 -25.74 -55.70 43.96
C ALA A 12 -24.55 -54.74 44.01
N LEU A 13 -23.65 -55.04 44.94
CA LEU A 13 -22.41 -54.34 45.21
C LEU A 13 -21.48 -54.27 43.99
N CYS A 14 -20.75 -53.15 43.96
CA CYS A 14 -19.60 -52.86 43.12
C CYS A 14 -18.65 -54.04 42.93
N SER A 15 -18.30 -54.30 41.67
CA SER A 15 -17.04 -54.92 41.29
C SER A 15 -16.17 -53.84 40.66
N VAL A 16 -15.19 -53.40 41.44
CA VAL A 16 -14.13 -52.45 41.06
C VAL A 16 -13.11 -53.21 40.22
N LEU A 17 -12.91 -52.84 38.95
CA LEU A 17 -11.63 -53.03 38.24
C LEU A 17 -11.49 -51.96 37.14
N GLY A 18 -10.45 -51.13 37.27
CA GLY A 18 -9.74 -50.55 36.13
C GLY A 18 -10.18 -49.19 35.60
N ALA A 19 -10.31 -48.18 36.48
CA ALA A 19 -10.17 -46.79 36.04
C ALA A 19 -8.71 -46.54 35.62
N CYS A 20 -8.41 -46.59 34.32
CA CYS A 20 -7.34 -45.76 33.78
C CYS A 20 -7.89 -44.35 33.70
N SER A 21 -7.88 -43.64 34.84
CA SER A 21 -7.85 -42.19 34.80
C SER A 21 -6.55 -41.83 34.08
N SER A 22 -6.62 -41.43 32.81
CA SER A 22 -5.68 -40.39 32.40
C SER A 22 -5.96 -39.25 33.36
N GLU A 23 -4.99 -38.92 34.21
CA GLU A 23 -5.00 -37.62 34.85
C GLU A 23 -5.28 -36.61 33.73
N GLU A 24 -6.45 -35.99 33.75
CA GLU A 24 -6.61 -34.70 33.12
C GLU A 24 -5.59 -33.83 33.85
N VAL A 25 -4.39 -33.76 33.26
CA VAL A 25 -3.43 -32.73 33.58
C VAL A 25 -4.27 -31.46 33.49
N PRO A 26 -4.47 -30.73 34.60
CA PRO A 26 -5.08 -29.43 34.50
C PRO A 26 -4.22 -28.71 33.48
N VAL A 27 -4.82 -28.31 32.35
CA VAL A 27 -4.17 -27.33 31.50
C VAL A 27 -4.03 -26.13 32.41
N THR A 28 -2.86 -26.02 33.04
CA THR A 28 -2.49 -24.86 33.82
C THR A 28 -2.49 -23.76 32.78
N ILE A 29 -3.57 -22.97 32.74
CA ILE A 29 -3.61 -21.72 32.00
C ILE A 29 -2.39 -20.97 32.53
N PRO A 30 -1.37 -20.70 31.69
CA PRO A 30 -0.21 -19.99 32.15
C PRO A 30 -0.65 -18.69 32.81
N GLN A 31 -0.02 -18.45 33.95
CA GLN A 31 0.01 -17.23 34.74
C GLN A 31 -0.51 -16.00 33.99
N GLN A 32 -1.57 -15.40 34.55
CA GLN A 32 -2.28 -14.19 34.11
C GLN A 32 -1.45 -13.27 33.20
N ASP A 33 -1.53 -13.50 31.89
CA ASP A 33 -0.71 -12.75 30.93
C ASP A 33 -1.20 -11.29 30.89
N THR A 34 -0.41 -10.42 31.51
CA THR A 34 -0.72 -8.99 31.66
C THR A 34 -0.21 -8.18 30.48
N GLU A 35 0.71 -8.73 29.70
CA GLU A 35 1.40 -8.02 28.64
C GLU A 35 0.51 -7.87 27.41
N THR A 36 0.56 -6.68 26.86
CA THR A 36 -0.04 -6.35 25.57
C THR A 36 0.86 -6.86 24.47
N MET A 37 0.26 -7.50 23.47
CA MET A 37 0.94 -8.09 22.31
C MET A 37 1.81 -7.05 21.57
N THR A 38 2.86 -7.51 20.91
CA THR A 38 3.65 -6.70 19.95
C THR A 38 3.61 -7.36 18.58
N PHE A 39 3.84 -6.56 17.54
CA PHE A 39 3.78 -7.01 16.16
C PHE A 39 5.12 -6.78 15.47
N SER A 40 5.53 -7.76 14.66
CA SER A 40 6.64 -7.62 13.72
C SER A 40 6.07 -7.35 12.34
N VAL A 41 6.60 -6.34 11.66
CA VAL A 41 6.03 -5.81 10.41
C VAL A 41 7.09 -5.80 9.31
N ALA A 42 6.65 -6.03 8.08
CA ALA A 42 7.43 -5.94 6.85
C ALA A 42 6.59 -5.36 5.70
N MET A 43 7.24 -4.80 4.68
CA MET A 43 6.59 -4.53 3.40
C MET A 43 6.61 -5.77 2.52
N ASN A 44 5.54 -5.98 1.76
CA ASN A 44 5.52 -7.00 0.72
C ASN A 44 6.49 -6.62 -0.39
N GLY A 45 7.64 -7.28 -0.47
CA GLY A 45 8.61 -7.07 -1.54
C GLY A 45 9.98 -6.54 -1.12
N ASP A 46 10.26 -6.37 0.18
CA ASP A 46 11.55 -5.99 0.75
C ASP A 46 12.71 -7.02 0.52
N ASN A 47 12.56 -7.93 -0.44
CA ASN A 47 13.61 -8.89 -0.86
C ASN A 47 14.28 -8.44 -2.17
N SER A 48 14.72 -7.19 -2.27
CA SER A 48 15.66 -6.78 -3.33
C SER A 48 17.09 -6.97 -2.85
N ASP A 49 17.90 -7.69 -3.63
CA ASP A 49 19.34 -7.94 -3.44
C ASP A 49 20.24 -6.67 -3.45
N GLU A 50 19.69 -5.48 -3.20
CA GLU A 50 20.40 -4.20 -3.15
C GLU A 50 20.68 -3.76 -1.71
N VAL A 51 21.96 -3.55 -1.43
CA VAL A 51 22.61 -3.44 -0.11
C VAL A 51 22.29 -2.15 0.67
N ASN A 52 21.25 -1.40 0.30
CA ASN A 52 20.81 -0.21 1.02
C ASN A 52 19.28 -0.12 1.11
N VAL A 53 18.67 -0.96 1.94
CA VAL A 53 17.22 -0.87 2.23
C VAL A 53 16.99 0.38 3.10
N VAL A 54 16.52 1.47 2.51
CA VAL A 54 16.00 2.62 3.28
C VAL A 54 14.79 2.14 4.09
N PRO A 55 14.75 2.35 5.42
CA PRO A 55 13.64 1.89 6.23
C PRO A 55 12.34 2.59 5.81
N TYR A 56 11.31 1.80 5.50
CA TYR A 56 9.99 2.29 5.12
C TYR A 56 9.28 2.93 6.32
N PHE A 57 9.11 2.16 7.41
CA PHE A 57 8.54 2.66 8.66
C PHE A 57 9.61 3.30 9.55
N LYS A 58 9.22 4.37 10.24
CA LYS A 58 10.08 5.17 11.11
C LYS A 58 9.49 5.26 12.51
N LYS A 59 10.34 5.59 13.49
CA LYS A 59 9.89 5.85 14.86
C LYS A 59 8.76 6.88 14.87
N GLY A 60 7.64 6.54 15.51
CA GLY A 60 6.45 7.39 15.57
C GLY A 60 5.40 7.11 14.49
N ASP A 61 5.70 6.29 13.48
CA ASP A 61 4.69 5.80 12.54
C ASP A 61 3.71 4.88 13.27
N GLN A 62 2.42 5.00 12.93
CA GLN A 62 1.36 4.27 13.60
C GLN A 62 0.56 3.39 12.64
N ILE A 63 0.29 2.16 13.08
CA ILE A 63 -0.68 1.27 12.45
C ILE A 63 -1.91 1.13 13.32
N ARG A 64 -3.06 0.97 12.67
CA ARG A 64 -4.35 0.70 13.32
C ARG A 64 -4.69 -0.75 13.08
N LEU A 65 -5.02 -1.46 14.15
CA LEU A 65 -5.04 -2.91 14.18
C LEU A 65 -6.37 -3.39 14.73
N TYR A 66 -7.00 -4.32 14.02
CA TYR A 66 -8.32 -4.84 14.32
C TYR A 66 -8.32 -6.37 14.28
N ASN A 67 -8.94 -7.00 15.28
CA ASN A 67 -9.18 -8.45 15.30
C ASN A 67 -10.67 -8.68 15.00
N PRO A 68 -11.04 -9.00 13.74
CA PRO A 68 -12.44 -9.19 13.38
C PRO A 68 -13.06 -10.38 14.12
N VAL A 69 -14.27 -10.16 14.62
CA VAL A 69 -15.10 -11.20 15.26
C VAL A 69 -16.20 -11.55 14.29
N SER A 70 -16.31 -12.83 13.89
CA SER A 70 -17.34 -13.28 12.95
C SER A 70 -17.37 -12.50 11.63
N TYR A 71 -16.19 -12.21 11.06
CA TYR A 71 -16.03 -11.48 9.79
C TYR A 71 -16.58 -10.04 9.80
N SER A 72 -16.59 -9.40 10.97
CA SER A 72 -16.94 -7.98 11.09
C SER A 72 -16.01 -7.06 10.31
N THR A 73 -16.55 -5.98 9.77
CA THR A 73 -15.79 -4.95 9.04
C THR A 73 -14.97 -4.11 10.03
N PRO A 74 -13.65 -3.91 9.79
CA PRO A 74 -12.84 -3.01 10.60
C PRO A 74 -13.30 -1.55 10.50
N ASP A 75 -13.29 -0.85 11.64
CA ASP A 75 -13.34 0.62 11.67
C ASP A 75 -11.95 1.13 12.01
N PHE A 76 -11.30 1.78 11.04
CA PHE A 76 -9.99 2.39 11.21
C PHE A 76 -10.03 3.92 11.31
N THR A 77 -11.18 4.54 11.59
CA THR A 77 -11.28 5.99 11.79
C THR A 77 -10.52 6.46 13.04
N ASP A 78 -10.20 7.75 13.12
CA ASP A 78 -9.36 8.32 14.22
C ASP A 78 -9.93 8.08 15.62
N ASN A 79 -11.26 7.95 15.72
CA ASN A 79 -11.98 7.74 16.98
C ASN A 79 -12.58 6.33 17.08
N SER A 80 -12.09 5.38 16.28
CA SER A 80 -12.58 4.00 16.31
C SER A 80 -12.52 3.43 17.72
N PRO A 81 -13.63 2.93 18.28
CA PRO A 81 -13.62 2.30 19.59
C PRO A 81 -13.08 0.87 19.55
N THR A 82 -12.87 0.31 18.36
CA THR A 82 -12.59 -1.12 18.16
C THR A 82 -11.20 -1.43 17.62
N ALA A 83 -10.54 -0.48 16.96
CA ALA A 83 -9.15 -0.65 16.54
C ALA A 83 -8.19 -0.18 17.63
N TYR A 84 -7.10 -0.91 17.81
CA TYR A 84 -5.97 -0.46 18.63
C TYR A 84 -4.91 0.20 17.77
N ILE A 85 -4.24 1.21 18.33
CA ILE A 85 -3.12 1.89 17.69
C ILE A 85 -1.83 1.28 18.20
N TYR A 86 -0.92 1.00 17.29
CA TYR A 86 0.44 0.57 17.58
C TYR A 86 1.42 1.53 16.94
N GLU A 87 2.52 1.83 17.63
CA GLU A 87 3.56 2.75 17.18
C GLU A 87 4.85 1.99 16.89
N CYS A 88 5.53 2.36 15.82
CA CYS A 88 6.81 1.79 15.43
C CYS A 88 7.90 2.21 16.42
N ASP A 89 8.55 1.22 17.03
CA ASP A 89 9.68 1.37 17.95
C ASP A 89 10.96 0.89 17.26
N PHE A 90 11.44 1.70 16.30
CA PHE A 90 12.59 1.37 15.44
C PHE A 90 13.92 1.24 16.19
N GLU A 91 14.00 1.68 17.45
CA GLU A 91 15.21 1.59 18.29
C GLU A 91 15.40 0.22 18.95
N ARG A 92 14.39 -0.66 18.88
CA ARG A 92 14.50 -2.03 19.38
C ARG A 92 14.83 -2.96 18.22
N THR A 93 15.92 -3.73 18.39
CA THR A 93 16.43 -4.73 17.45
C THR A 93 15.29 -5.47 16.75
N ALA A 94 15.32 -5.45 15.42
CA ALA A 94 14.48 -6.25 14.54
C ALA A 94 14.36 -7.67 15.15
N LEU A 95 13.13 -8.07 15.49
CA LEU A 95 12.85 -9.40 16.04
C LEU A 95 13.10 -10.50 15.00
N ASP A 96 13.20 -10.11 13.73
CA ASP A 96 13.35 -10.94 12.54
C ASP A 96 13.92 -10.08 11.41
N GLU A 97 14.89 -10.59 10.64
CA GLU A 97 15.41 -9.88 9.45
C GLU A 97 14.34 -9.70 8.36
N GLU A 98 13.39 -10.65 8.24
CA GLU A 98 12.26 -10.54 7.28
C GLU A 98 11.19 -9.55 7.77
N TYR A 99 11.06 -9.33 9.08
CA TYR A 99 10.07 -8.41 9.68
C TYR A 99 10.75 -7.40 10.61
N PRO A 100 11.49 -6.44 10.04
CA PRO A 100 12.43 -5.62 10.79
C PRO A 100 11.74 -4.58 11.67
N TYR A 101 10.48 -4.24 11.40
CA TYR A 101 9.78 -3.17 12.10
C TYR A 101 9.00 -3.72 13.30
N LYS A 102 9.38 -3.30 14.51
CA LYS A 102 8.66 -3.65 15.73
C LYS A 102 7.61 -2.60 16.06
N PHE A 103 6.36 -3.03 16.22
CA PHE A 103 5.24 -2.20 16.60
C PHE A 103 4.77 -2.53 18.02
N ILE A 104 4.74 -1.51 18.87
CA ILE A 104 4.34 -1.61 20.28
C ILE A 104 3.01 -0.89 20.52
N PRO A 105 2.21 -1.32 21.50
CA PRO A 105 0.94 -0.68 21.84
C PRO A 105 1.08 0.81 22.16
N PHE A 106 0.33 1.66 21.48
CA PHE A 106 0.31 3.09 21.78
C PHE A 106 -0.46 3.34 23.08
N ASN A 107 0.07 4.22 23.95
CA ASN A 107 -0.50 4.52 25.27
C ASN A 107 -0.77 3.28 26.16
N ASN A 108 0.00 2.20 26.00
CA ASN A 108 -0.17 0.93 26.71
C ASN A 108 -1.56 0.30 26.52
N LYS A 109 -2.26 0.62 25.42
CA LYS A 109 -3.54 0.04 25.03
C LYS A 109 -3.35 -0.83 23.79
N GLY A 110 -3.56 -2.13 23.94
CA GLY A 110 -3.42 -3.06 22.83
C GLY A 110 -4.08 -4.39 23.13
N PHE A 111 -4.00 -5.29 22.14
CA PHE A 111 -4.48 -6.65 22.25
C PHE A 111 -3.73 -7.42 23.34
N LYS A 112 -4.45 -8.35 23.95
CA LYS A 112 -3.92 -9.39 24.84
C LYS A 112 -4.46 -10.70 24.32
N TRP A 113 -3.63 -11.74 24.23
CA TRP A 113 -4.03 -13.04 23.68
C TRP A 113 -5.32 -13.58 24.30
N LYS A 114 -5.44 -13.49 25.63
CA LYS A 114 -6.63 -13.93 26.39
C LYS A 114 -7.94 -13.23 26.03
N ASN A 115 -7.88 -12.07 25.37
CA ASN A 115 -9.05 -11.28 24.99
C ASN A 115 -9.39 -11.44 23.50
N LEU A 116 -8.57 -12.15 22.72
CA LEU A 116 -8.82 -12.39 21.31
C LEU A 116 -9.78 -13.55 21.14
N ASN A 117 -10.74 -13.39 20.23
CA ASN A 117 -11.64 -14.47 19.83
C ASN A 117 -11.17 -15.00 18.47
N PRO A 118 -10.79 -16.29 18.38
CA PRO A 118 -10.46 -16.85 17.08
C PRO A 118 -11.71 -16.96 16.20
N THR A 119 -11.51 -16.83 14.90
CA THR A 119 -12.49 -17.18 13.88
C THR A 119 -12.05 -18.53 13.28
N SER A 120 -12.81 -19.59 13.58
CA SER A 120 -12.42 -20.98 13.29
C SER A 120 -11.12 -21.38 13.99
N ILE A 121 -10.08 -21.80 13.25
CA ILE A 121 -8.78 -22.23 13.81
C ILE A 121 -7.72 -21.12 13.79
N TYR A 122 -8.13 -19.88 13.50
CA TYR A 122 -7.24 -18.73 13.33
C TYR A 122 -7.63 -17.53 14.19
N TYR A 123 -6.65 -16.80 14.68
CA TYR A 123 -6.80 -15.39 15.02
C TYR A 123 -6.59 -14.55 13.76
N MET A 124 -7.57 -13.73 13.40
CA MET A 124 -7.49 -12.85 12.24
C MET A 124 -7.01 -11.46 12.66
N PHE A 125 -6.17 -10.82 11.86
CA PHE A 125 -5.73 -9.46 12.06
C PHE A 125 -5.89 -8.70 10.74
N GLU A 126 -6.57 -7.57 10.81
CA GLU A 126 -6.61 -6.56 9.75
C GLU A 126 -5.86 -5.36 10.28
N ALA A 127 -4.95 -4.79 9.49
CA ALA A 127 -4.27 -3.57 9.88
C ALA A 127 -4.13 -2.58 8.74
N ALA A 128 -4.12 -1.29 9.11
CA ALA A 128 -4.00 -0.17 8.20
C ALA A 128 -2.89 0.77 8.67
N TYR A 129 -2.05 1.22 7.75
CA TYR A 129 -1.09 2.29 7.97
C TYR A 129 -1.56 3.52 7.20
N PHE A 130 -1.81 4.61 7.91
CA PHE A 130 -2.11 5.91 7.32
C PHE A 130 -0.90 6.81 7.50
N PRO A 131 -0.18 7.21 6.43
CA PRO A 131 0.93 8.12 6.58
C PRO A 131 0.48 9.43 7.24
N GLY A 132 1.30 9.96 8.15
CA GLY A 132 0.93 11.09 9.00
C GLY A 132 -0.06 10.75 10.12
N ASN A 133 -0.30 9.45 10.38
CA ASN A 133 -1.11 8.90 11.47
C ASN A 133 -2.60 9.33 11.46
N LYS A 134 -3.09 9.86 10.33
CA LYS A 134 -4.45 10.40 10.21
C LYS A 134 -5.27 9.64 9.18
N TYR A 135 -6.48 9.22 9.57
CA TYR A 135 -7.41 8.57 8.65
C TYR A 135 -7.80 9.49 7.50
N PHE A 136 -7.88 8.90 6.30
CA PHE A 136 -8.50 9.53 5.15
C PHE A 136 -9.28 8.50 4.35
N ASN A 137 -10.43 8.91 3.81
CA ASN A 137 -11.27 8.11 2.90
C ASN A 137 -11.18 8.60 1.45
N GLU A 138 -10.36 9.61 1.19
CA GLU A 138 -10.07 10.13 -0.13
C GLU A 138 -8.58 10.40 -0.28
N VAL A 139 -7.99 9.90 -1.37
CA VAL A 139 -6.61 10.22 -1.75
C VAL A 139 -6.48 11.74 -2.00
N PRO A 140 -5.41 12.41 -1.53
CA PRO A 140 -5.19 13.82 -1.77
C PRO A 140 -5.03 14.11 -3.27
N PHE A 141 -5.68 15.18 -3.74
CA PHE A 141 -5.57 15.60 -5.15
C PHE A 141 -4.32 16.42 -5.44
N ASP A 142 -3.83 17.18 -4.46
CA ASP A 142 -2.56 17.88 -4.59
C ASP A 142 -1.46 16.98 -4.01
N GLN A 143 -0.72 16.29 -4.89
CA GLN A 143 0.45 15.50 -4.54
C GLN A 143 1.73 16.17 -5.09
N SER A 144 1.71 17.48 -5.37
CA SER A 144 2.85 18.18 -6.00
C SER A 144 4.09 18.28 -5.10
N THR A 145 3.93 18.04 -3.79
CA THR A 145 5.01 18.04 -2.79
C THR A 145 5.34 16.61 -2.34
N LYS A 146 6.60 16.39 -1.92
CA LYS A 146 7.06 15.09 -1.38
C LYS A 146 6.19 14.60 -0.23
N GLU A 147 5.79 15.51 0.67
CA GLU A 147 4.96 15.19 1.83
C GLU A 147 3.55 14.76 1.42
N ASN A 148 2.88 15.53 0.55
CA ASN A 148 1.53 15.19 0.13
C ASN A 148 1.47 13.90 -0.71
N PHE A 149 2.49 13.67 -1.54
CA PHE A 149 2.64 12.42 -2.26
C PHE A 149 2.80 11.22 -1.30
N LYS A 150 3.66 11.34 -0.28
CA LYS A 150 3.78 10.30 0.76
C LYS A 150 2.49 10.10 1.52
N ASN A 151 1.74 11.16 1.80
CA ASN A 151 0.45 11.09 2.48
C ASN A 151 -0.66 10.40 1.67
N ALA A 152 -0.44 10.14 0.38
CA ALA A 152 -1.36 9.37 -0.45
C ALA A 152 -1.19 7.85 -0.30
N ASP A 153 -0.07 7.37 0.25
CA ASP A 153 0.32 5.96 0.26
C ASP A 153 -0.28 5.16 1.43
N LEU A 154 -1.55 4.79 1.30
CA LEU A 154 -2.23 3.91 2.25
C LEU A 154 -1.69 2.47 2.15
N LEU A 155 -1.44 1.83 3.29
CA LEU A 155 -1.11 0.41 3.31
C LEU A 155 -2.12 -0.41 4.10
N PHE A 156 -2.35 -1.64 3.63
CA PHE A 156 -3.17 -2.63 4.33
C PHE A 156 -2.47 -3.98 4.48
N THR A 157 -2.90 -4.75 5.45
CA THR A 157 -2.52 -6.15 5.63
C THR A 157 -3.69 -6.96 6.16
N HIS A 158 -3.77 -8.22 5.72
CA HIS A 158 -4.63 -9.26 6.26
C HIS A 158 -3.74 -10.41 6.74
N HIS A 159 -3.89 -10.83 7.99
CA HIS A 159 -3.11 -11.93 8.55
C HIS A 159 -3.99 -12.90 9.36
N ARG A 160 -3.64 -14.18 9.30
CA ARG A 160 -4.25 -15.28 10.04
C ARG A 160 -3.15 -16.02 10.80
N GLN A 161 -3.20 -15.95 12.12
CA GLN A 161 -2.35 -16.72 13.01
C GLN A 161 -3.08 -17.99 13.45
N LEU A 162 -2.44 -19.16 13.37
CA LEU A 162 -3.02 -20.39 13.92
C LEU A 162 -3.19 -20.31 15.44
N ILE A 163 -4.25 -20.91 16.00
CA ILE A 163 -4.43 -20.98 17.47
C ILE A 163 -3.27 -21.74 18.14
N SER A 164 -2.67 -22.72 17.47
CA SER A 164 -1.48 -23.42 17.96
C SER A 164 -0.24 -22.53 18.08
N GLU A 165 -0.31 -21.29 17.58
CA GLU A 165 0.74 -20.29 17.63
C GLU A 165 0.36 -19.10 18.51
N GLN A 166 -0.63 -19.28 19.38
CA GLN A 166 -0.89 -18.36 20.47
C GLN A 166 0.42 -18.08 21.24
N ASP A 167 0.58 -16.85 21.72
CA ASP A 167 1.74 -16.36 22.45
C ASP A 167 3.01 -16.18 21.62
N LYS A 168 3.02 -16.56 20.32
CA LYS A 168 4.09 -16.18 19.39
C LYS A 168 3.93 -14.74 18.90
N THR A 169 5.02 -14.14 18.44
CA THR A 169 4.98 -12.84 17.77
C THR A 169 4.18 -12.93 16.47
N VAL A 170 3.19 -12.05 16.30
CA VAL A 170 2.42 -11.94 15.06
C VAL A 170 3.22 -11.15 14.04
N LYS A 171 3.34 -11.70 12.83
CA LYS A 171 4.09 -11.12 11.71
C LYS A 171 3.11 -10.58 10.67
N LEU A 172 3.16 -9.28 10.39
CA LEU A 172 2.26 -8.62 9.44
C LEU A 172 3.03 -8.16 8.20
N LYS A 173 2.50 -8.51 7.02
CA LYS A 173 3.07 -8.13 5.73
C LYS A 173 2.15 -7.09 5.06
N PHE A 174 2.61 -5.84 4.97
CA PHE A 174 1.83 -4.74 4.42
C PHE A 174 1.99 -4.61 2.91
N HIS A 175 0.95 -4.11 2.26
CA HIS A 175 0.89 -3.89 0.82
C HIS A 175 0.41 -2.48 0.52
N HIS A 176 0.90 -1.90 -0.57
CA HIS A 176 0.38 -0.66 -1.11
C HIS A 176 -1.08 -0.84 -1.54
N ALA A 177 -2.00 -0.12 -0.89
CA ALA A 177 -3.44 -0.26 -1.11
C ALA A 177 -3.89 0.29 -2.46
N PHE A 178 -3.08 1.14 -3.09
CA PHE A 178 -3.43 1.91 -4.28
C PHE A 178 -2.48 1.62 -5.44
N ALA A 179 -2.76 2.22 -6.58
CA ALA A 179 -1.91 2.18 -7.77
C ALA A 179 -1.00 3.42 -7.79
N MET A 180 0.24 3.23 -8.24
CA MET A 180 1.14 4.34 -8.59
C MET A 180 1.19 4.52 -10.10
N VAL A 181 1.17 5.77 -10.56
CA VAL A 181 1.55 6.15 -11.93
C VAL A 181 2.87 6.88 -11.86
N GLN A 182 3.88 6.35 -12.53
CA GLN A 182 5.19 6.96 -12.69
C GLN A 182 5.43 7.31 -14.15
N VAL A 183 5.82 8.55 -14.40
CA VAL A 183 6.06 9.08 -15.73
C VAL A 183 7.48 9.64 -15.81
N LYS A 184 8.32 8.99 -16.61
CA LYS A 184 9.62 9.51 -17.02
C LYS A 184 9.45 10.28 -18.33
N VAL A 185 9.77 11.56 -18.33
CA VAL A 185 9.72 12.41 -19.52
C VAL A 185 11.13 12.82 -19.92
N LYS A 186 11.49 12.56 -21.17
CA LYS A 186 12.71 13.07 -21.79
C LYS A 186 12.36 14.20 -22.76
N LEU A 187 12.92 15.38 -22.51
CA LEU A 187 12.59 16.60 -23.27
C LEU A 187 13.85 17.20 -23.89
N PRO A 188 13.90 17.43 -25.21
CA PRO A 188 14.99 18.18 -25.82
C PRO A 188 14.88 19.66 -25.42
N VAL A 189 15.95 20.25 -24.89
CA VAL A 189 15.97 21.64 -24.42
C VAL A 189 17.04 22.45 -25.17
N SER A 190 16.80 23.76 -25.32
CA SER A 190 17.71 24.70 -25.94
C SER A 190 17.69 26.06 -25.24
N GLU A 191 18.83 26.75 -25.21
CA GLU A 191 18.92 28.11 -24.68
C GLU A 191 18.10 29.09 -25.54
N PHE A 192 18.15 28.92 -26.87
CA PHE A 192 17.56 29.86 -27.81
C PHE A 192 16.42 29.24 -28.66
N PRO A 193 15.45 30.07 -29.10
CA PRO A 193 14.30 29.62 -29.90
C PRO A 193 14.65 29.07 -31.29
N ASP A 194 15.77 29.50 -31.88
CA ASP A 194 16.26 29.07 -33.20
C ASP A 194 16.95 27.70 -33.16
N GLN A 195 17.32 27.23 -31.97
CA GLN A 195 17.99 25.95 -31.74
C GLN A 195 17.02 24.83 -31.34
N GLY A 196 15.86 25.19 -30.79
CA GLY A 196 14.86 24.26 -30.29
C GLY A 196 13.65 24.97 -29.68
N MET A 197 12.58 24.23 -29.43
CA MET A 197 11.30 24.79 -28.99
C MET A 197 11.21 25.01 -27.47
N PHE A 198 11.93 24.21 -26.69
CA PHE A 198 11.77 24.13 -25.25
C PHE A 198 12.97 24.75 -24.54
N PRO A 199 12.79 25.75 -23.67
CA PRO A 199 13.85 26.21 -22.79
C PRO A 199 14.23 25.15 -21.76
N GLU A 200 15.37 25.33 -21.08
CA GLU A 200 15.66 24.56 -19.88
C GLU A 200 14.53 24.70 -18.84
N ASN A 201 14.29 23.63 -18.07
CA ASN A 201 13.20 23.55 -17.10
C ASN A 201 11.81 23.81 -17.73
N ALA A 202 11.62 23.45 -19.00
CA ALA A 202 10.38 23.66 -19.73
C ALA A 202 9.20 22.89 -19.13
N LEU A 203 9.39 21.66 -18.64
CA LEU A 203 8.31 20.88 -18.02
C LEU A 203 8.01 21.42 -16.61
N LYS A 204 6.86 22.09 -16.45
CA LYS A 204 6.44 22.77 -15.22
C LYS A 204 5.64 21.88 -14.30
N GLY A 205 4.81 21.00 -14.85
CA GLY A 205 3.94 20.13 -14.07
C GLY A 205 3.35 19.01 -14.89
N VAL A 206 2.94 17.94 -14.20
CA VAL A 206 2.21 16.81 -14.76
C VAL A 206 1.03 16.52 -13.84
N TYR A 207 -0.14 16.24 -14.42
CA TYR A 207 -1.30 15.84 -13.65
C TYR A 207 -2.09 14.71 -14.32
N MET A 208 -2.71 13.87 -13.47
CA MET A 208 -3.71 12.91 -13.91
C MET A 208 -5.09 13.57 -13.91
N ARG A 209 -5.81 13.56 -15.03
CA ARG A 209 -7.08 14.24 -15.20
C ARG A 209 -8.25 13.44 -14.64
N ALA A 210 -9.15 14.12 -13.93
CA ALA A 210 -10.47 13.61 -13.55
C ALA A 210 -10.47 12.22 -12.86
N MET A 211 -9.55 12.04 -11.92
CA MET A 211 -9.42 10.81 -11.15
C MET A 211 -10.46 10.76 -10.02
N LEU A 212 -10.98 9.56 -9.76
CA LEU A 212 -11.70 9.26 -8.52
C LEU A 212 -10.70 9.05 -7.39
N ARG A 213 -11.07 9.49 -6.19
CA ARG A 213 -10.15 9.56 -5.03
C ARG A 213 -10.66 8.78 -3.83
N ASN A 214 -11.95 8.56 -3.73
CA ASN A 214 -12.55 7.70 -2.73
C ASN A 214 -12.32 6.23 -3.05
N TYR A 215 -12.33 5.39 -2.03
CA TYR A 215 -12.09 3.96 -2.16
C TYR A 215 -12.97 3.17 -1.19
N GLU A 216 -13.20 1.91 -1.54
CA GLU A 216 -13.84 0.89 -0.73
C GLU A 216 -12.89 -0.29 -0.59
N VAL A 217 -13.01 -1.01 0.52
CA VAL A 217 -12.24 -2.22 0.80
C VAL A 217 -13.21 -3.39 0.93
N ASP A 218 -12.99 -4.46 0.16
CA ASP A 218 -13.80 -5.67 0.24
C ASP A 218 -13.35 -6.57 1.41
N TYR A 219 -13.94 -6.32 2.58
CA TYR A 219 -13.76 -7.18 3.75
C TYR A 219 -14.62 -8.45 3.72
N SER A 220 -15.56 -8.57 2.77
CA SER A 220 -16.46 -9.72 2.65
C SER A 220 -15.88 -10.85 1.80
N GLY A 221 -14.94 -10.51 0.90
CA GLY A 221 -14.25 -11.48 0.06
C GLY A 221 -13.39 -12.47 0.86
N VAL A 222 -13.28 -13.69 0.34
CA VAL A 222 -12.29 -14.67 0.81
C VAL A 222 -10.94 -14.31 0.22
N ILE A 223 -9.90 -14.24 1.06
CA ILE A 223 -8.55 -13.88 0.66
C ILE A 223 -7.52 -14.83 1.27
N ASP A 224 -6.38 -14.98 0.58
CA ASP A 224 -5.23 -15.72 1.09
C ASP A 224 -4.58 -15.02 2.29
N ASN A 225 -3.76 -15.77 3.03
CA ASN A 225 -3.04 -15.20 4.17
C ASN A 225 -2.01 -14.20 3.66
N ASP A 226 -1.82 -13.08 4.36
CA ASP A 226 -0.84 -12.05 4.02
C ASP A 226 -1.06 -11.40 2.64
N ALA A 227 -2.26 -11.52 2.06
CA ALA A 227 -2.60 -10.87 0.79
C ALA A 227 -3.36 -9.55 1.01
N LEU A 228 -3.34 -8.70 -0.02
CA LEU A 228 -4.02 -7.42 -0.03
C LEU A 228 -5.52 -7.57 -0.34
N ARG A 229 -6.37 -7.10 0.57
CA ARG A 229 -7.82 -6.95 0.33
C ARG A 229 -8.06 -6.15 -0.95
N THR A 230 -9.10 -6.47 -1.71
CA THR A 230 -9.45 -5.63 -2.87
C THR A 230 -9.78 -4.22 -2.39
N VAL A 231 -8.96 -3.25 -2.80
CA VAL A 231 -9.14 -1.82 -2.53
C VAL A 231 -9.29 -1.11 -3.86
N ARG A 232 -10.43 -0.48 -4.09
CA ARG A 232 -10.73 0.19 -5.37
C ARG A 232 -11.79 1.27 -5.20
N VAL A 233 -11.96 2.09 -6.22
CA VAL A 233 -13.06 3.07 -6.26
C VAL A 233 -14.42 2.37 -6.22
N PRO A 234 -15.47 3.00 -5.63
CA PRO A 234 -16.81 2.42 -5.65
C PRO A 234 -17.29 2.17 -7.07
N LYS A 235 -17.87 0.99 -7.31
CA LYS A 235 -18.33 0.57 -8.64
C LYS A 235 -19.32 1.56 -9.28
N ASN A 236 -20.19 2.16 -8.46
CA ASN A 236 -21.17 3.15 -8.93
C ASN A 236 -20.51 4.46 -9.39
N ASP A 237 -19.33 4.79 -8.83
CA ASP A 237 -18.61 6.02 -9.16
C ASP A 237 -17.80 5.88 -10.45
N GLU A 238 -17.41 4.67 -10.87
CA GLU A 238 -16.70 4.44 -12.15
C GLU A 238 -17.49 4.91 -13.37
N ALA A 239 -18.83 4.85 -13.31
CA ALA A 239 -19.71 5.27 -14.39
C ALA A 239 -19.93 6.80 -14.45
N LEU A 240 -19.39 7.56 -13.50
CA LEU A 240 -19.57 9.01 -13.46
C LEU A 240 -18.77 9.70 -14.58
N PRO A 241 -19.34 10.73 -15.23
CA PRO A 241 -18.70 11.43 -16.35
C PRO A 241 -17.45 12.22 -15.90
N VAL A 242 -16.56 12.54 -16.85
CA VAL A 242 -15.27 13.23 -16.59
C VAL A 242 -15.44 14.55 -15.82
N ASN A 243 -16.55 15.26 -16.03
CA ASN A 243 -16.84 16.56 -15.42
C ASN A 243 -17.56 16.45 -14.07
N ASP A 244 -17.76 15.25 -13.53
CA ASP A 244 -18.39 15.06 -12.24
C ASP A 244 -17.57 15.71 -11.10
N PRO A 245 -18.20 16.43 -10.16
CA PRO A 245 -17.49 17.08 -9.05
C PRO A 245 -16.66 16.13 -8.16
N LYS A 246 -16.99 14.84 -8.10
CA LYS A 246 -16.21 13.82 -7.37
C LYS A 246 -14.85 13.54 -8.03
N ARG A 247 -14.72 13.80 -9.33
CA ARG A 247 -13.48 13.63 -10.07
C ARG A 247 -12.62 14.88 -9.94
N LYS A 248 -11.33 14.70 -9.64
CA LYS A 248 -10.36 15.79 -9.50
C LYS A 248 -9.08 15.47 -10.23
N ASN A 249 -8.38 16.52 -10.67
CA ASN A 249 -7.05 16.35 -11.22
C ASN A 249 -6.06 16.09 -10.09
N ILE A 250 -5.22 15.06 -10.26
CA ILE A 250 -4.14 14.75 -9.33
C ILE A 250 -2.87 15.43 -9.80
N GLN A 251 -2.41 16.44 -9.07
CA GLN A 251 -1.13 17.10 -9.34
C GLN A 251 0.00 16.16 -8.88
N MET A 252 0.90 15.77 -9.78
CA MET A 252 1.91 14.76 -9.51
C MET A 252 3.19 15.36 -8.91
N TYR A 253 3.86 14.59 -8.07
CA TYR A 253 5.14 14.95 -7.47
C TYR A 253 6.27 14.80 -8.48
N CYS A 254 7.08 15.85 -8.70
CA CYS A 254 8.33 15.75 -9.42
C CYS A 254 9.41 15.16 -8.49
N SER A 255 9.63 13.84 -8.55
CA SER A 255 10.60 13.16 -7.69
C SER A 255 12.04 13.38 -8.14
N SER A 256 12.26 13.57 -9.44
CA SER A 256 13.59 13.81 -10.00
C SER A 256 13.56 14.74 -11.20
N ARG A 257 14.65 15.51 -11.35
CA ARG A 257 14.95 16.34 -12.51
C ARG A 257 16.46 16.33 -12.72
N THR A 258 16.91 15.96 -13.91
CA THR A 258 18.34 15.98 -14.24
C THR A 258 18.78 17.40 -14.64
N ALA A 259 20.09 17.64 -14.57
CA ALA A 259 20.69 18.73 -15.33
C ALA A 259 20.54 18.45 -16.84
N PRO A 260 20.57 19.49 -17.69
CA PRO A 260 20.64 19.31 -19.14
C PRO A 260 21.90 18.53 -19.53
N THR A 261 21.75 17.47 -20.32
CA THR A 261 22.84 16.60 -20.74
C THR A 261 22.84 16.41 -22.26
N PRO A 262 24.00 16.53 -22.94
CA PRO A 262 24.10 16.30 -24.37
C PRO A 262 23.99 14.81 -24.70
N GLU A 263 23.24 14.49 -25.76
CA GLU A 263 23.19 13.17 -26.36
C GLU A 263 23.20 13.27 -27.89
N THR A 264 23.70 12.23 -28.54
CA THR A 264 23.63 12.13 -30.01
C THR A 264 22.32 11.46 -30.41
N ASP A 265 21.49 12.15 -31.20
CA ASP A 265 20.26 11.58 -31.72
C ASP A 265 20.51 10.57 -32.85
N ASN A 266 19.43 9.93 -33.33
CA ASN A 266 19.50 8.92 -34.40
C ASN A 266 20.00 9.46 -35.76
N THR A 267 20.17 10.79 -35.89
CA THR A 267 20.69 11.45 -37.09
C THR A 267 22.16 11.87 -36.96
N GLY A 268 22.78 11.62 -35.79
CA GLY A 268 24.15 12.03 -35.51
C GLY A 268 24.28 13.47 -35.03
N LYS A 269 23.17 14.15 -34.73
CA LYS A 269 23.15 15.53 -34.22
C LYS A 269 23.20 15.51 -32.70
N GLU A 270 24.02 16.38 -32.12
CA GLU A 270 24.00 16.61 -30.68
C GLU A 270 22.74 17.39 -30.27
N VAL A 271 22.00 16.84 -29.32
CA VAL A 271 20.78 17.41 -28.74
C VAL A 271 20.93 17.37 -27.23
N ILE A 272 20.62 18.49 -26.57
CA ILE A 272 20.64 18.58 -25.11
C ILE A 272 19.27 18.10 -24.61
N TYR A 273 19.26 17.13 -23.71
CA TYR A 273 18.05 16.60 -23.08
C TYR A 273 18.00 16.94 -21.61
N GLN A 274 16.78 17.08 -21.09
CA GLN A 274 16.51 17.10 -19.67
C GLN A 274 15.46 16.04 -19.35
N GLU A 275 15.75 15.22 -18.34
CA GLU A 275 14.86 14.15 -17.90
C GLU A 275 14.15 14.55 -16.60
N TYR A 276 12.89 14.12 -16.49
CA TYR A 276 12.02 14.37 -15.35
C TYR A 276 11.32 13.09 -14.96
N ILE A 277 11.11 12.87 -13.65
CA ILE A 277 10.30 11.78 -13.13
C ILE A 277 9.16 12.38 -12.29
N PHE A 278 7.93 12.05 -12.68
CA PHE A 278 6.72 12.44 -11.97
C PHE A 278 6.00 11.21 -11.43
N GLN A 279 5.49 11.30 -10.20
CA GLN A 279 4.79 10.21 -9.53
C GLN A 279 3.46 10.69 -8.95
N GLY A 280 2.44 9.85 -9.02
CA GLY A 280 1.14 10.10 -8.40
C GLY A 280 0.45 8.80 -8.02
N ILE A 281 -0.30 8.82 -6.93
CA ILE A 281 -1.01 7.66 -6.36
C ILE A 281 -2.51 7.89 -6.48
N VAL A 282 -3.25 6.85 -6.86
CA VAL A 282 -4.72 6.86 -6.94
C VAL A 282 -5.28 5.48 -6.62
N PRO A 283 -6.53 5.38 -6.13
CA PRO A 283 -7.15 4.08 -5.94
C PRO A 283 -7.32 3.35 -7.28
N GLU A 284 -7.35 2.01 -7.23
CA GLU A 284 -7.65 1.19 -8.41
C GLU A 284 -8.95 1.63 -9.06
N GLN A 285 -8.87 1.90 -10.36
CA GLN A 285 -9.98 2.39 -11.16
C GLN A 285 -9.73 2.12 -12.64
N ASN A 286 -10.82 1.96 -13.38
CA ASN A 286 -10.79 1.97 -14.83
C ASN A 286 -10.68 3.41 -15.34
N PHE A 287 -9.90 3.63 -16.40
CA PHE A 287 -9.97 4.89 -17.13
C PHE A 287 -11.28 4.99 -17.91
N LEU A 288 -11.81 6.20 -18.02
CA LEU A 288 -12.99 6.46 -18.82
C LEU A 288 -12.66 6.33 -20.31
N ASN A 289 -13.57 5.72 -21.07
CA ASN A 289 -13.52 5.66 -22.53
C ASN A 289 -13.80 7.03 -23.20
N GLU A 290 -14.19 8.04 -22.42
CA GLU A 290 -14.48 9.40 -22.90
C GLU A 290 -13.20 10.23 -23.05
N GLY A 291 -12.42 9.93 -24.09
CA GLY A 291 -11.31 10.77 -24.56
C GLY A 291 -9.93 10.14 -24.49
N ASN A 292 -9.77 9.04 -23.74
CA ASN A 292 -8.52 8.26 -23.61
C ASN A 292 -7.31 9.05 -23.07
N ASP A 293 -7.50 10.32 -22.67
CA ASP A 293 -6.46 11.22 -22.17
C ASP A 293 -6.55 11.41 -20.66
N PHE A 294 -5.64 10.74 -19.93
CA PHE A 294 -5.59 10.83 -18.48
C PHE A 294 -4.35 11.58 -17.98
N LEU A 295 -3.30 11.76 -18.79
CA LEU A 295 -2.09 12.48 -18.39
C LEU A 295 -1.91 13.75 -19.20
N TYR A 296 -1.58 14.82 -18.48
CA TYR A 296 -1.44 16.16 -18.99
C TYR A 296 -0.14 16.78 -18.51
N PHE A 297 0.54 17.50 -19.40
CA PHE A 297 1.88 18.03 -19.20
C PHE A 297 1.88 19.52 -19.49
N GLN A 298 2.22 20.31 -18.48
CA GLN A 298 2.33 21.76 -18.59
C GLN A 298 3.76 22.09 -19.00
N VAL A 299 3.94 22.56 -20.23
CA VAL A 299 5.26 22.76 -20.85
C VAL A 299 5.42 24.19 -21.30
N LYS A 300 6.43 24.88 -20.78
CA LYS A 300 6.87 26.19 -21.28
C LYS A 300 7.58 26.02 -22.63
N ARG A 301 7.30 26.90 -23.58
CA ARG A 301 7.99 26.98 -24.88
C ARG A 301 8.64 28.34 -25.03
N HIS A 302 9.55 28.47 -26.00
CA HIS A 302 10.13 29.77 -26.35
C HIS A 302 9.10 30.72 -26.99
N ASP A 303 8.12 30.18 -27.70
CA ASP A 303 7.08 30.94 -28.41
C ASP A 303 5.77 31.10 -27.62
N ALA A 304 5.65 30.48 -26.45
CA ALA A 304 4.46 30.52 -25.61
C ALA A 304 4.80 30.27 -24.13
N GLU A 305 4.17 31.00 -23.22
CA GLU A 305 4.43 30.89 -21.77
C GLU A 305 4.15 29.48 -21.23
N GLU A 306 3.03 28.85 -21.63
CA GLU A 306 2.69 27.48 -21.24
C GLU A 306 1.76 26.85 -22.29
N VAL A 307 2.09 25.63 -22.71
CA VAL A 307 1.30 24.80 -23.61
C VAL A 307 1.04 23.45 -22.96
N LEU A 308 -0.18 22.95 -23.15
CA LEU A 308 -0.64 21.72 -22.55
C LEU A 308 -0.53 20.55 -23.53
N TYR A 309 0.38 19.63 -23.26
CA TYR A 309 0.50 18.37 -23.99
C TYR A 309 -0.33 17.29 -23.28
N LYS A 310 -0.85 16.33 -24.05
CA LYS A 310 -1.69 15.25 -23.52
C LYS A 310 -1.22 13.89 -24.01
N PHE A 311 -1.24 12.92 -23.11
CA PHE A 311 -1.01 11.52 -23.46
C PHE A 311 -2.34 10.78 -23.58
N LYS A 312 -2.50 10.04 -24.67
CA LYS A 312 -3.67 9.19 -24.95
C LYS A 312 -3.28 7.72 -24.89
N THR A 313 -4.09 6.92 -24.21
CA THR A 313 -3.93 5.46 -24.11
C THR A 313 -5.22 4.75 -24.50
N GLU A 314 -5.14 3.52 -25.00
CA GLU A 314 -6.32 2.64 -25.06
C GLU A 314 -6.79 2.24 -23.66
N THR A 315 -7.86 1.45 -23.57
CA THR A 315 -8.46 0.99 -22.32
C THR A 315 -7.40 0.40 -21.38
N LEU A 316 -7.18 1.09 -20.26
CA LEU A 316 -6.20 0.73 -19.25
C LEU A 316 -6.88 0.78 -17.87
N THR A 317 -6.47 -0.12 -16.99
CA THR A 317 -6.93 -0.18 -15.60
C THR A 317 -5.74 0.01 -14.70
N LEU A 318 -5.83 0.95 -13.76
CA LEU A 318 -4.85 1.09 -12.69
C LEU A 318 -5.15 0.04 -11.63
N LYS A 319 -4.18 -0.81 -11.31
CA LYS A 319 -4.36 -1.91 -10.36
C LYS A 319 -3.70 -1.59 -9.03
N SER A 320 -4.35 -1.93 -7.93
CA SER A 320 -3.78 -1.76 -6.60
C SER A 320 -2.50 -2.58 -6.43
N SER A 321 -1.57 -2.07 -5.61
CA SER A 321 -0.25 -2.65 -5.40
C SER A 321 0.60 -2.78 -6.68
N HIS A 322 0.33 -1.97 -7.71
CA HIS A 322 1.12 -1.94 -8.94
C HIS A 322 1.54 -0.51 -9.33
N ILE A 323 2.64 -0.43 -10.07
CA ILE A 323 3.15 0.80 -10.70
C ILE A 323 2.91 0.71 -12.20
N LEU A 324 2.19 1.68 -12.76
CA LEU A 324 2.19 1.97 -14.19
C LEU A 324 3.40 2.87 -14.50
N ASN A 325 4.42 2.30 -15.14
CA ASN A 325 5.59 3.02 -15.60
C ASN A 325 5.42 3.45 -17.05
N LEU A 326 5.54 4.74 -17.32
CA LEU A 326 5.51 5.32 -18.66
C LEU A 326 6.83 6.05 -18.92
N THR A 327 7.51 5.72 -20.02
CA THR A 327 8.62 6.51 -20.53
C THR A 327 8.17 7.23 -21.78
N LEU A 328 8.22 8.55 -21.75
CA LEU A 328 7.65 9.43 -22.76
C LEU A 328 8.70 10.38 -23.31
N SER A 329 8.57 10.72 -24.58
CA SER A 329 9.29 11.82 -25.23
C SER A 329 8.29 12.82 -25.78
N ILE A 330 8.59 14.11 -25.67
CA ILE A 330 7.77 15.17 -26.27
C ILE A 330 8.48 15.64 -27.54
N ASP A 331 7.85 15.41 -28.68
CA ASP A 331 8.33 15.90 -29.98
C ASP A 331 8.14 17.42 -30.07
N SER A 332 9.14 18.12 -30.59
CA SER A 332 9.09 19.55 -30.82
C SER A 332 8.23 19.93 -32.03
N ASN A 333 7.95 19.01 -32.95
CA ASN A 333 7.23 19.30 -34.19
C ASN A 333 5.72 19.02 -34.11
N THR A 334 5.28 18.27 -33.11
CA THR A 334 3.89 17.88 -32.92
C THR A 334 3.47 18.17 -31.47
N LEU A 335 2.19 18.51 -31.23
CA LEU A 335 1.64 18.62 -29.87
C LEU A 335 1.35 17.22 -29.26
N GLU A 336 2.05 16.19 -29.74
CA GLU A 336 1.81 14.80 -29.43
C GLU A 336 2.95 14.24 -28.59
N ILE A 337 2.59 13.39 -27.65
CA ILE A 337 3.55 12.72 -26.76
C ILE A 337 3.82 11.34 -27.32
N ILE A 338 5.09 11.03 -27.53
CA ILE A 338 5.53 9.73 -28.02
C ILE A 338 5.77 8.83 -26.81
N VAL A 339 5.06 7.71 -26.77
CA VAL A 339 5.34 6.64 -25.80
C VAL A 339 6.53 5.84 -26.28
N LEU A 340 7.58 5.81 -25.48
CA LEU A 340 8.74 4.95 -25.72
C LEU A 340 8.48 3.57 -25.11
N THR A 341 8.01 3.53 -23.86
CA THR A 341 7.67 2.28 -23.16
C THR A 341 6.49 2.49 -22.19
N ALA A 342 5.70 1.44 -22.01
CA ALA A 342 4.64 1.36 -21.00
C ALA A 342 4.69 -0.03 -20.34
N GLU A 343 4.78 -0.07 -19.02
CA GLU A 343 4.92 -1.32 -18.28
C GLU A 343 4.17 -1.26 -16.95
N VAL A 344 3.54 -2.37 -16.56
CA VAL A 344 2.90 -2.52 -15.25
C VAL A 344 3.73 -3.48 -14.42
N LYS A 345 4.25 -3.02 -13.28
CA LYS A 345 5.05 -3.81 -12.35
C LYS A 345 4.38 -3.91 -10.97
N PRO A 346 4.58 -4.98 -10.21
CA PRO A 346 4.26 -4.98 -8.79
C PRO A 346 4.94 -3.82 -8.07
N TRP A 347 4.19 -3.14 -7.20
CA TRP A 347 4.73 -2.13 -6.30
C TRP A 347 5.18 -2.83 -5.02
N ASN A 348 6.40 -3.35 -5.08
CA ASN A 348 6.99 -4.20 -4.04
C ASN A 348 8.03 -3.45 -3.19
N THR A 349 8.58 -2.36 -3.72
CA THR A 349 9.49 -1.45 -3.03
C THR A 349 8.99 -0.03 -3.21
N ALA A 350 8.88 0.71 -2.10
CA ALA A 350 8.63 2.15 -2.14
C ALA A 350 9.93 2.88 -1.79
N THR A 351 10.81 2.97 -2.78
CA THR A 351 12.02 3.77 -2.64
C THR A 351 11.80 5.06 -3.44
N VAL A 352 11.36 6.10 -2.73
CA VAL A 352 11.35 7.49 -3.24
C VAL A 352 12.78 8.06 -3.25
N ASP A 353 13.76 7.34 -2.69
CA ASP A 353 15.13 7.81 -2.50
C ASP A 353 16.23 6.94 -3.19
N ASP A 354 15.92 5.90 -3.97
CA ASP A 354 16.93 5.06 -4.68
C ASP A 354 17.18 5.46 -6.15
N MET A 355 17.35 6.76 -6.40
CA MET A 355 17.97 7.22 -7.65
C MET A 355 19.05 8.26 -7.37
N GLU A 356 20.08 7.87 -6.61
CA GLU A 356 21.40 8.50 -6.81
C GLU A 356 21.97 8.01 -8.15
N ILE A 357 21.75 8.80 -9.21
CA ILE A 357 22.55 8.71 -10.43
C ILE A 357 23.79 9.57 -10.21
N GLY A 358 24.78 9.00 -9.51
CA GLY A 358 26.18 9.40 -9.62
C GLY A 358 26.92 8.38 -10.48
N PRO A 359 28.02 8.75 -11.17
CA PRO A 359 28.79 7.77 -11.93
C PRO A 359 29.34 6.71 -10.99
N VAL A 360 28.95 5.45 -11.19
CA VAL A 360 29.59 4.30 -10.53
C VAL A 360 31.01 4.22 -11.09
N THR A 361 31.98 4.67 -10.30
CA THR A 361 33.40 4.46 -10.63
C THR A 361 33.66 2.96 -10.62
N PRO A 362 34.19 2.35 -11.69
CA PRO A 362 34.54 0.93 -11.67
C PRO A 362 35.63 0.72 -10.61
N THR A 363 35.41 -0.21 -9.68
CA THR A 363 36.49 -0.73 -8.85
C THR A 363 37.39 -1.62 -9.69
N ASN A 364 38.68 -1.30 -9.70
CA ASN A 364 39.75 -2.10 -10.30
C ASN A 364 39.92 -3.45 -9.59
#